data_AF-A0A7X8SM70-F1
#
_entry.id   AF-A0A7X8SM70-F1
#
_cell.length_a   1.000
_cell.length_b   1.000
_cell.length_c   1.000
_cell.angle_alpha   90.00
_cell.angle_beta   90.00
_cell.angle_gamma   90.00
#
_symmetry.space_group_name_H-M   'P 1'
#
loop_
_entity.id
_entity.type
_entity.pdbx_description
1 polymer ?
#
loop_
_entity_poly.entity_id
_entity_poly.type
_entity_poly.pdbx_seq_one_letter_code
_entity_poly.pdbx_strand_id
1 'polypeptide(L)' 'MNKSFGLVVNMIFGIAAASFLLLAYYDWKEGRDYEGNMKLGLMSAGLLIVRIFLMKNNSRNDDNKRRRFGDRIKK' A
#
# COMPACT_ATOMS: atom_id res chain seq x y z
N MET A 1 2.49 -12.24 10.08
CA MET A 1 1.34 -12.05 9.17
C MET A 1 1.55 -12.87 7.92
N ASN A 2 0.54 -13.65 7.49
CA ASN A 2 0.64 -14.46 6.28
C ASN A 2 0.83 -13.56 5.05
N LYS A 3 1.76 -13.89 4.14
CA LYS A 3 2.03 -13.12 2.90
C LYS A 3 0.75 -12.84 2.11
N SER A 4 -0.21 -13.77 2.13
CA SER A 4 -1.51 -13.65 1.48
C SER A 4 -2.38 -12.51 2.03
N PHE A 5 -2.35 -12.25 3.35
CA PHE A 5 -3.10 -11.14 3.96
C PHE A 5 -2.53 -9.78 3.55
N GLY A 6 -1.21 -9.68 3.38
CA GLY A 6 -0.56 -8.48 2.84
C GLY A 6 -1.06 -8.13 1.44
N LEU A 7 -1.18 -9.14 0.58
CA LEU A 7 -1.60 -9.01 -0.82
C LEU A 7 -3.07 -8.60 -0.94
N VAL A 8 -3.97 -9.22 -0.16
CA VAL A 8 -5.39 -8.87 -0.12
C VAL A 8 -5.58 -7.40 0.29
N VAL A 9 -4.88 -6.95 1.33
CA VAL A 9 -5.00 -5.55 1.77
C VAL A 9 -4.47 -4.58 0.70
N ASN A 10 -3.36 -4.90 0.01
CA ASN A 10 -2.89 -4.06 -1.10
C ASN A 10 -3.91 -4.01 -2.25
N MET A 11 -4.56 -5.12 -2.55
CA MET A 11 -5.60 -5.19 -3.58
C MET A 11 -6.81 -4.34 -3.19
N ILE A 12 -7.29 -4.40 -1.95
CA ILE A 12 -8.40 -3.59 -1.44
C ILE A 12 -8.07 -2.08 -1.54
N PHE A 13 -6.90 -1.66 -1.07
CA PHE A 13 -6.49 -0.26 -1.15
C PHE A 13 -6.33 0.22 -2.61
N GLY A 14 -5.85 -0.65 -3.51
CA GLY A 14 -5.75 -0.34 -4.94
C GLY A 14 -7.11 -0.16 -5.60
N ILE A 15 -8.05 -1.07 -5.32
CA ILE A 15 -9.43 -0.98 -5.81
C ILE A 15 -10.11 0.27 -5.25
N ALA A 16 -10.00 0.53 -3.95
CA ALA A 16 -10.59 1.72 -3.31
C ALA A 16 -10.05 3.02 -3.93
N ALA A 17 -8.73 3.13 -4.11
CA ALA A 17 -8.12 4.30 -4.74
C ALA A 17 -8.62 4.52 -6.18
N ALA A 18 -8.70 3.46 -6.98
CA ALA A 18 -9.22 3.55 -8.35
C ALA A 18 -10.71 3.93 -8.38
N SER A 19 -11.52 3.36 -7.51
CA SER A 19 -12.95 3.68 -7.40
C SER A 19 -13.18 5.14 -7.01
N PHE A 20 -12.45 5.67 -6.02
CA PHE A 20 -12.56 7.07 -5.63
C PHE A 20 -12.05 8.03 -6.71
N LEU A 21 -10.99 7.66 -7.44
CA LEU A 21 -10.54 8.44 -8.61
C LEU A 21 -11.57 8.46 -9.74
N LEU A 22 -12.22 7.34 -10.01
CA LEU A 22 -13.31 7.25 -11.00
C LEU A 22 -14.52 8.09 -10.59
N LEU A 23 -14.93 8.00 -9.32
CA LEU A 23 -16.01 8.83 -8.76
C LEU A 23 -15.66 10.31 -8.85
N ALA A 24 -14.44 10.70 -8.48
CA ALA A 24 -13.97 12.08 -8.59
C ALA A 24 -13.97 12.58 -10.05
N TYR A 25 -13.53 11.74 -11.00
CA TYR A 25 -13.59 12.08 -12.42
C TYR A 25 -15.03 12.28 -12.90
N TYR A 26 -15.94 11.43 -12.45
CA TYR A 26 -17.35 11.50 -12.80
C TYR A 26 -18.02 12.76 -12.23
N ASP A 27 -17.75 13.08 -10.95
CA ASP A 27 -18.23 14.31 -10.31
C ASP A 27 -17.65 15.56 -10.96
N TRP A 28 -16.37 15.55 -11.34
CA TRP A 28 -15.75 16.64 -12.10
C TRP A 28 -16.45 16.86 -13.43
N LYS A 29 -16.77 15.79 -14.16
CA LYS A 29 -17.47 15.86 -15.44
C LYS A 29 -18.91 16.36 -15.30
N GLU A 30 -19.59 16.02 -14.19
CA GLU A 30 -20.94 16.50 -13.89
C GLU A 30 -20.97 17.87 -13.20
N GLY A 31 -19.81 18.51 -12.98
CA GLY A 31 -19.70 19.81 -12.31
C GLY A 31 -20.07 19.77 -10.82
N ARG A 32 -20.05 18.58 -10.20
CA ARG A 32 -20.25 18.37 -8.77
C ARG A 32 -18.93 18.53 -8.02
N ASP A 33 -19.02 18.69 -6.70
CA ASP A 33 -17.84 18.76 -5.84
C ASP A 33 -17.10 17.41 -5.82
N TYR A 34 -15.99 17.35 -6.55
CA TYR A 34 -15.15 16.17 -6.70
C TYR A 34 -13.99 16.14 -5.71
N GLU A 35 -13.74 17.22 -4.95
CA GLU A 35 -12.56 17.32 -4.09
C GLU A 35 -12.55 16.23 -3.02
N GLY A 36 -13.71 15.90 -2.45
CA GLY A 36 -13.85 14.87 -1.43
C GLY A 36 -13.40 13.50 -1.94
N ASN A 37 -13.91 13.11 -3.12
CA ASN A 37 -13.56 11.85 -3.75
C ASN A 37 -12.09 11.83 -4.21
N MET A 38 -11.56 12.96 -4.70
CA MET A 38 -10.16 13.06 -5.11
C MET A 38 -9.20 12.93 -3.91
N LYS A 39 -9.51 13.58 -2.78
CA LYS A 39 -8.74 13.46 -1.52
C LYS A 39 -8.76 12.02 -0.98
N LEU A 40 -9.92 11.36 -0.99
CA LEU A 40 -10.04 9.96 -0.56
C LEU A 40 -9.25 9.00 -1.45
N GLY A 41 -9.29 9.21 -2.77
CA GLY A 41 -8.51 8.42 -3.73
C GLY A 41 -7.00 8.58 -3.53
N LEU A 42 -6.52 9.83 -3.42
CA LEU A 42 -5.11 10.13 -3.19
C LEU A 42 -4.62 9.64 -1.82
N MET A 43 -5.42 9.77 -0.76
CA MET A 43 -5.07 9.29 0.58
C MET A 43 -4.97 7.75 0.59
N SER A 44 -5.89 7.06 -0.06
CA SER A 44 -5.87 5.59 -0.18
C SER A 44 -4.65 5.11 -0.97
N ALA A 45 -4.31 5.78 -2.07
CA ALA A 45 -3.10 5.49 -2.84
C ALA A 45 -1.81 5.78 -2.03
N GLY A 46 -1.78 6.89 -1.31
CA GLY A 46 -0.66 7.28 -0.45
C GLY A 46 -0.39 6.26 0.66
N LEU A 47 -1.42 5.81 1.36
CA LEU A 47 -1.31 4.76 2.38
C LEU A 47 -0.76 3.46 1.82
N LEU A 48 -1.17 3.08 0.60
CA LEU A 48 -0.65 1.90 -0.09
C LEU A 48 0.85 2.06 -0.40
N ILE A 49 1.28 3.22 -0.90
CA ILE A 49 2.70 3.52 -1.17
C ILE A 49 3.54 3.46 0.10
N VAL A 50 3.08 4.14 1.19
CA VAL A 50 3.79 4.13 2.48
C VAL A 50 3.92 2.70 3.01
N ARG A 51 2.85 1.89 2.89
CA ARG A 51 2.87 0.50 3.32
C ARG A 51 3.87 -0.34 2.53
N ILE A 52 3.90 -0.22 1.21
CA ILE A 52 4.88 -0.91 0.35
C ILE A 52 6.30 -0.49 0.73
N PHE A 53 6.52 0.80 0.95
CA PHE A 53 7.82 1.33 1.36
C PHE A 53 8.28 0.76 2.71
N LEU A 54 7.39 0.74 3.70
CA LEU A 54 7.66 0.16 5.02
C LEU A 54 7.91 -1.36 4.94
N MET A 55 7.12 -2.10 4.14
CA MET A 55 7.36 -3.54 3.90
C MET A 55 8.73 -3.79 3.28
N LYS A 56 9.13 -2.98 2.30
CA LYS A 56 10.44 -3.07 1.65
C LYS A 56 11.58 -2.81 2.63
N ASN A 57 11.40 -1.84 3.53
CA ASN A 57 12.41 -1.50 4.53
C ASN A 57 12.53 -2.58 5.63
N ASN A 58 11.41 -3.13 6.09
CA ASN A 58 11.40 -4.21 7.09
C ASN A 58 11.96 -5.52 6.51
N SER A 59 11.63 -5.86 5.25
CA SER A 59 12.16 -7.08 4.60
C SER A 59 13.69 -7.07 4.54
N ARG A 60 14.31 -5.91 4.30
CA ARG A 60 15.78 -5.77 4.28
C ARG A 60 16.40 -6.00 5.65
N ASN A 61 15.72 -5.61 6.74
CA ASN A 61 16.22 -5.81 8.10
C ASN A 61 16.14 -7.28 8.54
N ASP A 62 15.10 -8.01 8.14
CA ASP A 62 14.93 -9.42 8.48
C ASP A 62 15.94 -10.32 7.75
N ASP A 63 16.23 -10.03 6.48
CA ASP A 63 17.26 -10.76 5.71
C ASP A 63 18.66 -10.56 6.31
N ASN A 64 18.97 -9.35 6.79
CA ASN A 64 20.25 -9.05 7.42
C ASN A 64 20.41 -9.73 8.79
N LYS A 65 19.33 -9.81 9.58
CA LYS A 65 19.34 -10.61 10.82
C LYS A 65 19.51 -12.09 10.52
N ARG A 66 18.76 -12.66 9.57
CA ARG A 66 18.89 -14.09 9.21
C ARG A 66 20.30 -14.46 8.78
N ARG A 67 20.98 -13.64 7.98
CA ARG A 67 22.38 -13.88 7.58
C ARG A 67 23.33 -13.87 8.79
N ARG A 68 23.24 -12.84 9.64
CA ARG A 68 24.11 -12.71 10.83
C ARG A 68 23.92 -13.81 11.89
N PHE A 69 22.73 -14.40 12.00
CA PHE A 69 22.49 -15.51 12.93
C PHE A 69 22.72 -16.87 12.28
N GLY A 70 22.47 -17.03 10.98
CA GLY A 70 22.77 -18.26 10.23
C GLY A 70 24.27 -18.58 10.18
N ASP A 71 25.12 -17.55 10.05
CA ASP A 71 26.57 -17.72 10.06
C ASP A 71 27.13 -18.08 11.46
N ARG A 72 26.38 -17.79 12.54
CA ARG A 72 26.79 -18.15 13.91
C ARG A 72 26.44 -19.57 14.33
N ILE A 73 25.48 -20.22 13.67
CA ILE A 73 25.08 -21.60 13.97
C ILE A 73 25.93 -22.60 13.17
N LYS A 74 26.60 -22.15 12.10
CA LYS A 74 27.50 -22.96 11.26
C LYS A 74 28.94 -23.07 11.78
N LYS A 75 29.26 -22.48 12.93
CA LYS A 75 30.59 -22.54 13.57
C LYS A 75 30.51 -23.34 14.84
#